data_AF-A0A2U3KST4-F1
#
_entry.id   AF-A0A2U3KST4-F1
#
_cell.length_a   1.000
_cell.length_b   1.000
_cell.length_c   1.000
_cell.angle_alpha   90.00
_cell.angle_beta   90.00
_cell.angle_gamma   90.00
#
_symmetry.space_group_name_H-M   'P 1'
#
loop_
_entity.id
_entity.type
_entity.pdbx_description
1 polymer ?
#
loop_
_entity_poly.entity_id
_entity_poly.type
_entity_poly.pdbx_seq_one_letter_code
_entity_poly.pdbx_strand_id
1 'polypeptide(L)' 'MRQDLLSRLALSVRNMDEEATKAAAREALSNQVNAITAINEGLLAGMKEAARLYEEGEYFVAESIWV' A
#
# COMPACT_ATOMS: atom_id res chain seq x y z
N MET A 1 8.82 -12.85 7.72
CA MET A 1 7.35 -13.04 7.70
C MET A 1 6.60 -11.74 7.96
N ARG A 2 6.66 -11.11 9.15
CA ARG A 2 5.96 -9.83 9.41
C ARG A 2 6.41 -8.67 8.51
N GLN A 3 7.72 -8.46 8.38
CA GLN A 3 8.29 -7.40 7.54
C GLN A 3 7.94 -7.57 6.06
N ASP A 4 8.01 -8.81 5.55
CA ASP A 4 7.63 -9.16 4.19
C ASP A 4 6.17 -8.80 3.88
N LEU A 5 5.26 -9.05 4.82
CA LEU A 5 3.84 -8.73 4.66
C LEU A 5 3.56 -7.22 4.68
N LEU A 6 4.25 -6.47 5.54
CA LEU A 6 4.15 -5.00 5.56
C LEU A 6 4.71 -4.38 4.28
N SER A 7 5.81 -4.93 3.76
CA SER A 7 6.37 -4.52 2.46
C SER A 7 5.40 -4.80 1.31
N ARG A 8 4.71 -5.95 1.33
CA ARG A 8 3.68 -6.29 0.33
C ARG A 8 2.48 -5.34 0.39
N LEU A 9 2.01 -4.97 1.58
CA LEU A 9 0.98 -3.95 1.78
C LEU A 9 1.39 -2.59 1.23
N ALA A 10 2.63 -2.17 1.49
CA ALA A 10 3.16 -0.90 1.00
C ALA A 10 3.29 -0.92 -0.54
N LEU A 11 3.81 -2.01 -1.11
CA LEU A 11 4.00 -2.16 -2.55
C LEU A 11 2.67 -2.18 -3.31
N SER A 12 1.67 -2.89 -2.80
CA SER A 12 0.36 -2.98 -3.47
C SER A 12 -0.35 -1.62 -3.50
N VAL A 13 -0.28 -0.85 -2.42
CA VAL A 13 -0.83 0.53 -2.37
C VAL A 13 -0.07 1.46 -3.30
N ARG A 14 1.28 1.41 -3.27
CA ARG A 14 2.12 2.20 -4.18
C ARG A 14 1.75 1.95 -5.65
N ASN A 15 1.50 0.70 -6.01
CA ASN A 15 1.17 0.30 -7.36
C ASN A 15 -0.32 0.47 -7.71
N MET A 16 -1.14 0.99 -6.78
CA MET A 16 -2.59 1.13 -6.93
C MET A 16 -3.30 -0.20 -7.25
N ASP A 17 -2.77 -1.32 -6.77
CA ASP A 17 -3.35 -2.65 -6.96
C ASP A 17 -4.30 -2.97 -5.80
N GLU A 18 -5.59 -2.75 -6.03
CA GLU A 18 -6.65 -2.95 -5.05
C GLU A 18 -6.77 -4.42 -4.61
N GLU A 19 -6.67 -5.36 -5.55
CA GLU A 19 -6.86 -6.79 -5.27
C GLU A 19 -5.67 -7.36 -4.48
N ALA A 20 -4.45 -7.00 -4.84
CA ALA A 20 -3.26 -7.35 -4.06
C ALA A 20 -3.30 -6.73 -2.66
N THR A 21 -3.79 -5.49 -2.53
CA THR A 21 -3.95 -4.81 -1.24
C THR A 21 -4.94 -5.52 -0.35
N LYS A 22 -6.12 -5.91 -0.87
CA LYS A 22 -7.10 -6.70 -0.12
C LYS A 22 -6.55 -8.05 0.31
N ALA A 23 -5.83 -8.75 -0.57
CA ALA A 23 -5.23 -10.04 -0.27
C ALA A 23 -4.18 -9.94 0.86
N ALA A 24 -3.25 -8.98 0.77
CA ALA A 24 -2.23 -8.76 1.78
C ALA A 24 -2.84 -8.31 3.13
N ALA A 25 -3.90 -7.51 3.12
CA ALA A 25 -4.59 -7.07 4.33
C ALA A 25 -5.29 -8.25 5.04
N ARG A 26 -5.95 -9.13 4.28
CA ARG A 26 -6.55 -10.36 4.83
C ARG A 26 -5.49 -11.28 5.42
N GLU A 27 -4.36 -11.45 4.73
CA GLU A 27 -3.23 -12.22 5.22
C GLU A 27 -2.63 -11.62 6.51
N ALA A 28 -2.60 -10.29 6.64
CA ALA A 28 -2.16 -9.62 7.87
C ALA A 28 -3.07 -9.94 9.06
N LEU A 29 -4.39 -9.93 8.85
CA LEU A 29 -5.35 -10.34 9.87
C LEU A 29 -5.21 -11.82 10.24
N SER A 30 -5.05 -12.70 9.23
CA SER A 30 -4.85 -14.14 9.47
C SER A 30 -3.57 -14.44 10.24
N ASN A 31 -2.51 -13.65 10.06
CA ASN A 31 -1.26 -13.77 10.79
C ASN A 31 -1.26 -13.00 12.14
N GLN A 32 -2.42 -12.54 12.61
CA GLN A 32 -2.58 -11.78 13.85
C GLN A 32 -1.67 -10.54 13.93
N VAL A 33 -1.36 -9.94 12.78
CA VAL A 33 -0.71 -8.63 12.75
C VAL A 33 -1.70 -7.61 13.28
N ASN A 34 -1.26 -6.75 14.19
CA ASN A 34 -2.09 -5.68 14.71
C ASN A 34 -2.57 -4.79 13.54
N ALA A 35 -3.87 -4.53 13.47
CA ALA A 35 -4.46 -3.78 12.36
C ALA A 35 -3.90 -2.36 12.24
N ILE A 36 -3.67 -1.67 13.36
CA ILE A 36 -3.08 -0.33 13.38
C ILE A 36 -1.63 -0.38 12.87
N THR A 37 -0.87 -1.41 13.24
CA THR A 37 0.47 -1.64 12.70
C THR A 37 0.43 -1.88 11.18
N ALA A 38 -0.47 -2.74 10.70
CA ALA A 38 -0.60 -3.00 9.25
C ALA A 38 -0.98 -1.74 8.45
N ILE A 39 -1.82 -0.88 9.02
CA ILE A 39 -2.18 0.41 8.43
C ILE A 39 -0.99 1.36 8.42
N ASN A 40 -0.34 1.60 9.57
CA ASN A 40 0.69 2.62 9.71
C ASN A 40 2.03 2.24 9.07
N GLU A 41 2.43 0.98 9.20
CA GLU A 41 3.72 0.49 8.71
C GLU A 41 3.64 -0.18 7.33
N GLY A 42 2.43 -0.54 6.88
CA GLY A 42 2.20 -1.11 5.55
C GLY A 42 1.55 -0.10 4.61
N LEU A 43 0.23 0.09 4.75
CA LEU A 43 -0.58 0.88 3.81
C LEU A 43 -0.12 2.34 3.72
N LEU A 44 0.05 3.01 4.87
CA LEU A 44 0.48 4.40 4.95
C LEU A 44 1.91 4.59 4.41
N ALA A 45 2.79 3.61 4.61
CA ALA A 45 4.14 3.63 4.04
C ALA A 45 4.10 3.60 2.50
N GLY A 46 3.24 2.77 1.92
CA GLY A 46 3.01 2.73 0.47
C GLY A 46 2.45 4.04 -0.08
N MET A 47 1.48 4.64 0.62
CA MET A 47 0.88 5.90 0.21
C MET A 47 1.86 7.08 0.28
N LYS A 48 2.73 7.13 1.30
CA LYS A 48 3.80 8.14 1.39
C LYS A 48 4.80 8.02 0.23
N GLU A 49 5.14 6.79 -0.16
CA GLU A 49 6.04 6.57 -1.29
C GLU A 49 5.39 6.96 -2.62
N ALA A 50 4.11 6.66 -2.82
CA ALA A 50 3.35 7.14 -3.98
C ALA A 50 3.31 8.69 -4.04
N ALA A 51 3.09 9.35 -2.89
CA ALA A 51 3.11 10.81 -2.81
C ALA A 51 4.50 11.40 -3.11
N ARG A 52 5.58 10.78 -2.61
CA ARG A 52 6.96 11.19 -2.92
C ARG A 52 7.25 11.09 -4.42
N LEU A 53 6.87 9.99 -5.06
CA LEU A 53 7.04 9.81 -6.51
C LEU A 53 6.22 10.82 -7.32
N TYR A 54 5.03 11.20 -6.83
CA TYR A 54 4.21 12.25 -7.42
C TYR A 54 4.88 13.63 -7.32
N GLU A 55 5.43 13.98 -6.15
CA GLU A 55 6.15 15.25 -5.93
C GLU A 55 7.45 15.33 -6.75
N GLU A 56 8.13 14.20 -6.98
CA GLU A 56 9.35 14.11 -7.80
C GLU A 56 9.06 14.16 -9.31
N GLY A 57 7.78 14.21 -9.72
CA GLY A 57 7.38 14.25 -11.13
C GLY A 57 7.50 12.90 -11.84
N GLU A 58 7.73 11.81 -11.11
CA GLU A 58 7.81 10.43 -11.63
C GLU A 58 6.45 9.70 -11.57
N TYR A 59 5.45 10.28 -10.91
CA TYR A 59 4.07 9.81 -10.88
C TYR A 59 3.15 10.92 -11.38
N PHE A 60 2.52 10.72 -12.53
CA PHE A 60 1.41 11.57 -12.96
C PHE A 60 0.13 10.93 -12.46
N VAL A 61 -0.74 11.67 -11.77
CA VAL A 61 -2.13 11.24 -11.57
C VAL A 61 -2.68 11.03 -12.99
N ALA A 62 -2.87 9.77 -13.40
CA ALA A 62 -3.53 9.49 -14.65
C ALA A 62 -4.90 10.17 -14.58
N GLU A 63 -5.22 11.00 -15.57
CA GLU A 63 -6.45 11.81 -15.65
C GLU A 63 -7.75 10.97 -15.60
N SER A 64 -7.65 9.64 -15.49
CA SER A 64 -8.73 8.66 -15.46
C SER A 64 -9.56 8.62 -14.18
N ILE A 65 -9.38 9.55 -13.22
CA ILE A 65 -10.33 9.77 -12.11
C ILE A 65 -11.65 10.44 -12.56
N TRP A 66 -11.80 10.77 -13.85
CA TRP A 66 -12.98 11.43 -14.41
C TRP A 66 -13.68 10.60 -15.50
N VAL A 67 -13.90 9.31 -15.27
CA VAL A 67 -14.84 8.53 -16.09
C VAL A 67 -15.71 7.62 -15.24
#